data_AF-A0A945NJH2-F1
#
_entry.id   AF-A0A945NJH2-F1
#
_cell.length_a   1.000
_cell.length_b   1.000
_cell.length_c   1.000
_cell.angle_alpha   90.00
_cell.angle_beta   90.00
_cell.angle_gamma   90.00
#
_symmetry.space_group_name_H-M   'P 1'
#
loop_
_entity.id
_entity.type
_entity.pdbx_description
1 polymer ?
#
loop_
_entity_poly.entity_id
_entity_poly.type
_entity_poly.pdbx_seq_one_letter_code
_entity_poly.pdbx_strand_id
1 'polypeptide(L)'
;MNKTDDNIDQVGAENGSVAEASMLGVEVIRSHLKTLPGSPGVYRMISDKGDVLYVGKAKNLKKRVANYTNLNRQSIRIKRMINMTRSMEFVTTHTEAEALLLEANLIKKLLPRYNILLRDDKSFPAILITGDHDYPQVLKHRGARKRKGEYFGPFASAGAVNQSLAVLQRAFLLRSCTDAVFAA
;
A
#
# COMPACT_ATOMS: atom_id res chain seq x y z
N MET A 1 30.46 46.48 45.73
CA MET A 1 29.45 45.65 46.40
C MET A 1 28.18 45.67 45.53
N ASN A 2 27.78 44.50 45.02
CA ASN A 2 26.53 44.14 44.32
C ASN A 2 26.29 44.77 42.93
N LYS A 3 26.51 44.04 41.82
CA LYS A 3 25.75 42.91 41.22
C LYS A 3 24.36 43.29 40.70
N THR A 4 24.22 43.30 39.37
CA THR A 4 23.10 42.65 38.67
C THR A 4 23.54 42.32 37.25
N ASP A 5 23.58 41.02 37.00
CA ASP A 5 24.07 40.33 35.82
C ASP A 5 23.05 40.35 34.66
N ASP A 6 23.59 40.45 33.45
CA ASP A 6 23.25 39.72 32.22
C ASP A 6 22.00 38.82 32.24
N ASN A 7 21.02 39.13 31.37
CA ASN A 7 20.21 38.08 30.74
C ASN A 7 19.49 38.56 29.46
N ILE A 8 20.23 38.59 28.35
CA ILE A 8 19.66 38.51 26.99
C ILE A 8 20.57 37.53 26.25
N ASP A 9 20.12 36.29 26.06
CA ASP A 9 20.49 35.39 24.93
C ASP A 9 20.20 33.93 25.28
N GLN A 10 18.94 33.47 25.17
CA GLN A 10 18.60 32.03 25.09
C GLN A 10 17.36 31.73 24.23
N VAL A 11 17.31 32.20 22.98
CA VAL A 11 16.31 31.70 22.00
C VAL A 11 16.99 31.45 20.65
N GLY A 12 17.74 30.36 20.51
CA GLY A 12 18.44 30.08 19.25
C GLY A 12 18.83 28.63 18.91
N ALA A 13 18.78 27.69 19.84
CA ALA A 13 19.44 26.39 19.63
C ALA A 13 18.54 25.22 19.13
N GLU A 14 17.20 25.33 19.18
CA GLU A 14 16.33 24.18 18.86
C GLU A 14 15.94 24.03 17.38
N ASN A 15 16.11 25.08 16.56
CA ASN A 15 15.64 25.06 15.16
C ASN A 15 16.65 24.44 14.16
N GLY A 16 17.93 24.30 14.53
CA GLY A 16 18.97 23.77 13.64
C GLY A 16 18.85 22.26 13.39
N SER A 17 18.58 21.48 14.45
CA SER A 17 18.58 20.01 14.38
C SER A 17 17.41 19.43 13.56
N VAL A 18 16.25 20.09 13.60
CA VAL A 18 15.04 19.66 12.87
C VAL A 18 15.15 19.96 11.38
N ALA A 19 15.76 21.10 11.03
CA ALA A 19 15.99 21.48 9.64
C ALA A 19 17.04 20.56 8.99
N GLU A 20 18.15 20.27 9.68
CA GLU A 20 19.19 19.35 9.21
C GLU A 20 18.66 17.91 9.04
N ALA A 21 17.92 17.39 10.02
CA ALA A 21 17.30 16.07 9.92
C ALA A 21 16.28 15.99 8.77
N SER A 22 15.61 17.11 8.46
CA SER A 22 14.69 17.18 7.31
C SER A 22 15.41 17.12 5.97
N MET A 23 16.55 17.80 5.87
CA MET A 23 17.39 17.80 4.68
C MET A 23 17.94 16.41 4.38
N LEU A 24 18.35 15.66 5.41
CA LEU A 24 18.87 14.30 5.26
C LEU A 24 17.84 13.34 4.65
N GLY A 25 16.59 13.35 5.14
CA GLY A 25 15.53 12.49 4.62
C GLY A 25 15.19 12.79 3.16
N VAL A 26 15.15 14.08 2.78
CA VAL A 26 14.94 14.48 1.37
C VAL A 26 16.08 14.03 0.48
N GLU A 27 17.32 14.12 0.96
CA GLU A 27 18.50 13.70 0.20
C GLU A 27 18.53 12.19 -0.03
N VAL A 28 18.20 11.39 1.00
CA VAL A 28 18.00 9.93 0.87
C VAL A 28 17.01 9.64 -0.24
N ILE A 29 15.81 10.24 -0.20
CA ILE A 29 14.77 10.04 -1.21
C ILE A 29 15.26 10.45 -2.61
N ARG A 30 15.97 11.58 -2.70
CA ARG A 30 16.50 12.10 -3.97
C ARG A 30 17.55 11.16 -4.57
N SER A 31 18.38 10.51 -3.74
CA SER A 31 19.43 9.61 -4.21
C SER A 31 18.88 8.42 -5.03
N HIS A 32 17.71 7.89 -4.65
CA HIS A 32 17.04 6.80 -5.36
C HIS A 32 16.42 7.21 -6.71
N LEU A 33 16.17 8.50 -6.96
CA LEU A 33 15.49 8.94 -8.21
C LEU A 33 16.28 8.63 -9.48
N LYS A 34 17.60 8.47 -9.37
CA LYS A 34 18.48 8.18 -10.51
C LYS A 34 18.26 6.77 -11.07
N THR A 35 17.94 5.81 -10.21
CA THR A 35 17.81 4.39 -10.56
C THR A 35 16.36 3.93 -10.73
N LEU A 36 15.39 4.76 -10.35
CA LEU A 36 13.98 4.37 -10.39
C LEU A 36 13.39 4.32 -11.80
N PRO A 37 12.66 3.24 -12.13
CA PRO A 37 11.96 3.13 -13.40
C PRO A 37 10.68 3.96 -13.43
N GLY A 38 10.20 4.21 -14.64
CA GLY A 38 8.90 4.82 -14.91
C GLY A 38 7.71 3.84 -14.87
N SER A 39 7.88 2.66 -14.26
CA SER A 39 6.90 1.57 -14.22
C SER A 39 6.03 1.60 -12.96
N PRO A 40 4.91 0.85 -12.94
CA PRO A 40 4.13 0.65 -11.73
C PRO A 40 4.89 -0.20 -10.69
N GLY A 41 4.52 -0.03 -9.43
CA GLY A 41 5.10 -0.79 -8.35
C GLY A 41 4.75 -0.26 -6.97
N VAL A 42 5.40 -0.83 -5.96
CA VAL A 42 5.25 -0.47 -4.55
C VAL A 42 6.60 -0.03 -3.99
N TYR A 43 6.58 0.96 -3.09
CA TYR A 43 7.75 1.42 -2.36
C TYR A 43 7.52 1.42 -0.86
N ARG A 44 8.62 1.27 -0.11
CA ARG A 44 8.67 1.37 1.34
C ARG A 44 9.61 2.48 1.75
N MET A 45 9.24 3.26 2.76
CA MET A 45 10.12 4.19 3.46
C MET A 45 10.46 3.61 4.83
N ILE A 46 11.74 3.56 5.15
CA ILE A 46 12.26 2.82 6.30
C ILE A 46 13.05 3.78 7.20
N SER A 47 12.90 3.61 8.52
CA SER A 47 13.61 4.40 9.53
C SER A 47 15.07 3.96 9.69
N ASP A 48 15.82 4.71 10.50
CA ASP A 48 17.16 4.32 10.98
C ASP A 48 17.18 2.96 11.68
N LYS A 49 16.09 2.61 12.40
CA LYS A 49 15.94 1.35 13.14
C LYS A 49 15.48 0.18 12.27
N GLY A 50 15.24 0.39 10.98
CA GLY A 50 14.71 -0.63 10.07
C GLY A 50 13.19 -0.76 10.08
N ASP A 51 12.46 0.10 10.81
CA ASP A 51 11.00 0.07 10.84
C ASP A 51 10.42 0.62 9.54
N VAL A 52 9.42 -0.08 8.98
CA VAL A 52 8.68 0.43 7.81
C VAL A 52 7.76 1.54 8.27
N LEU A 53 8.09 2.77 7.89
CA LEU A 53 7.33 3.98 8.21
C LEU A 53 6.08 4.09 7.34
N TYR A 54 6.23 3.79 6.04
CA TYR A 54 5.19 3.94 5.05
C TYR A 54 5.35 2.97 3.89
N VAL A 55 4.24 2.48 3.37
CA VAL A 55 4.12 1.70 2.14
C VAL A 55 3.20 2.46 1.19
N GLY A 56 3.59 2.59 -0.08
CA GLY A 56 2.72 3.19 -1.09
C GLY A 56 2.88 2.55 -2.46
N LYS A 57 1.80 2.53 -3.24
CA LYS A 57 1.83 2.15 -4.65
C LYS A 57 1.98 3.34 -5.58
N ALA A 58 2.47 3.10 -6.80
CA ALA A 58 2.53 4.09 -7.86
C ALA A 58 2.24 3.45 -9.23
N LYS A 59 1.62 4.23 -10.14
CA LYS A 59 1.59 3.93 -11.57
C LYS A 59 2.96 4.17 -12.23
N ASN A 60 3.71 5.10 -11.67
CA ASN A 60 5.05 5.47 -12.08
C ASN A 60 5.86 5.78 -10.81
N LEU A 61 6.76 4.87 -10.45
CA LEU A 61 7.56 4.98 -9.22
C LEU A 61 8.38 6.28 -9.19
N LYS A 62 9.11 6.59 -10.26
CA LYS A 62 9.96 7.80 -10.33
C LYS A 62 9.17 9.09 -10.07
N LYS A 63 8.04 9.29 -10.75
CA LYS A 63 7.17 10.47 -10.56
C LYS A 63 6.61 10.54 -9.14
N ARG A 64 6.17 9.41 -8.58
CA ARG A 64 5.61 9.37 -7.22
C ARG A 64 6.66 9.68 -6.17
N VAL A 65 7.86 9.11 -6.27
CA VAL A 65 8.94 9.31 -5.31
C VAL A 65 9.48 10.74 -5.38
N ALA A 66 9.61 11.31 -6.58
CA ALA A 66 10.04 12.69 -6.76
C ALA A 66 9.11 13.71 -6.08
N ASN A 67 7.81 13.40 -5.93
CA ASN A 67 6.88 14.28 -5.23
C ASN A 67 7.30 14.53 -3.77
N TYR A 68 7.90 13.54 -3.11
CA TYR A 68 8.32 13.65 -1.71
C TYR A 68 9.51 14.60 -1.52
N THR A 69 10.30 14.89 -2.55
CA THR A 69 11.43 15.83 -2.43
C THR A 69 10.99 17.29 -2.40
N ASN A 70 9.73 17.59 -2.72
CA ASN A 70 9.17 18.93 -2.60
C ASN A 70 8.37 19.07 -1.30
N LEU A 71 9.05 19.43 -0.21
CA LEU A 71 8.46 19.51 1.13
C LEU A 71 7.31 20.52 1.22
N ASN A 72 7.34 21.63 0.47
CA ASN A 72 6.30 22.66 0.51
C ASN A 72 4.91 22.13 0.09
N ARG A 73 4.89 21.04 -0.69
CA ARG A 73 3.65 20.39 -1.16
C ARG A 73 3.17 19.27 -0.24
N GLN A 74 3.86 19.01 0.88
CA GLN A 74 3.55 17.91 1.78
C GLN A 74 2.87 18.39 3.06
N SER A 75 1.94 17.59 3.58
CA SER A 75 1.35 17.82 4.89
C SER A 75 2.38 17.63 6.01
N ILE A 76 2.15 18.21 7.18
CA ILE A 76 3.05 18.10 8.35
C ILE A 76 3.32 16.63 8.69
N ARG A 77 2.30 15.76 8.60
CA ARG A 77 2.44 14.32 8.83
C ARG A 77 3.44 13.68 7.87
N ILE A 78 3.36 14.01 6.57
CA ILE A 78 4.24 13.47 5.54
C ILE A 78 5.65 14.05 5.67
N LYS A 79 5.80 15.34 6.01
CA LYS A 79 7.11 15.94 6.32
C LYS A 79 7.83 15.19 7.43
N ARG A 80 7.14 14.89 8.54
CA ARG A 80 7.71 14.10 9.65
C ARG A 80 8.17 12.71 9.20
N MET A 81 7.36 12.03 8.39
CA MET A 81 7.74 10.72 7.82
C MET A 81 9.00 10.83 6.97
N ILE A 82 9.07 11.82 6.07
CA ILE A 82 10.25 12.06 5.21
C ILE A 82 11.50 12.27 6.06
N ASN A 83 11.42 13.08 7.12
CA ASN A 83 12.56 13.38 7.99
C ASN A 83 13.08 12.13 8.73
N MET A 84 12.22 11.15 9.00
CA MET A 84 12.59 9.88 9.63
C MET A 84 13.12 8.84 8.63
N THR A 85 12.91 9.02 7.32
CA THR A 85 13.36 8.07 6.30
C THR A 85 14.89 8.05 6.21
N ARG A 86 15.47 6.85 6.25
CA ARG A 86 16.91 6.59 6.06
C ARG A 86 17.21 5.67 4.89
N SER A 87 16.25 4.87 4.47
CA SER A 87 16.34 4.10 3.23
C SER A 87 14.98 3.92 2.59
N MET A 88 14.99 3.56 1.30
CA MET A 88 13.81 3.16 0.57
C MET A 88 14.03 1.84 -0.14
N GLU A 89 12.95 1.08 -0.28
CA GLU A 89 12.92 -0.17 -1.04
C GLU A 89 11.79 -0.15 -2.05
N PHE A 90 11.99 -0.85 -3.16
CA PHE A 90 11.10 -0.81 -4.32
C PHE A 90 10.85 -2.20 -4.87
N VAL A 91 9.61 -2.47 -5.26
CA VAL A 91 9.21 -3.66 -6.01
C VAL A 91 8.41 -3.20 -7.21
N THR A 92 8.95 -3.42 -8.41
CA THR A 92 8.24 -3.15 -9.67
C THR A 92 7.21 -4.25 -9.92
N THR A 93 6.06 -3.87 -10.50
CA THR A 93 5.03 -4.81 -10.96
C THR A 93 4.78 -4.62 -12.44
N HIS A 94 4.10 -5.57 -13.08
CA HIS A 94 3.72 -5.45 -14.49
C HIS A 94 2.48 -4.58 -14.64
N THR A 95 1.57 -4.64 -13.68
CA THR A 95 0.30 -3.92 -13.72
C THR A 95 0.05 -3.08 -12.47
N GLU A 96 -0.83 -2.07 -12.59
CA GLU A 96 -1.30 -1.30 -11.43
C GLU A 96 -2.13 -2.15 -10.46
N ALA A 97 -2.81 -3.17 -10.99
CA ALA A 97 -3.62 -4.11 -10.21
C ALA A 97 -2.74 -4.94 -9.28
N GLU A 98 -1.60 -5.44 -9.78
CA GLU A 98 -0.60 -6.12 -8.95
C GLU A 98 -0.01 -5.19 -7.89
N ALA A 99 0.33 -3.95 -8.25
CA ALA A 99 0.86 -2.98 -7.29
C ALA A 99 -0.16 -2.69 -6.16
N LEU A 100 -1.44 -2.60 -6.49
CA LEU A 100 -2.52 -2.44 -5.50
C LEU A 100 -2.59 -3.65 -4.55
N LEU A 101 -2.58 -4.87 -5.09
CA LEU A 101 -2.67 -6.09 -4.29
C LEU A 101 -1.43 -6.25 -3.38
N LEU A 102 -0.24 -6.00 -3.93
CA LEU A 102 1.01 -6.08 -3.18
C LEU A 102 1.08 -5.03 -2.07
N GLU A 103 0.71 -3.78 -2.35
CA GLU A 103 0.70 -2.71 -1.35
C GLU A 103 -0.24 -3.03 -0.19
N ALA A 104 -1.48 -3.42 -0.48
CA ALA A 104 -2.44 -3.75 0.56
C ALA A 104 -1.99 -4.95 1.42
N ASN A 105 -1.36 -5.95 0.80
CA ASN A 105 -0.74 -7.07 1.54
C ASN A 105 0.40 -6.60 2.45
N LEU A 106 1.26 -5.71 1.97
CA LEU A 106 2.38 -5.16 2.76
C LEU A 106 1.88 -4.27 3.91
N ILE A 107 0.88 -3.41 3.68
CA ILE A 107 0.27 -2.59 4.74
C ILE A 107 -0.34 -3.48 5.82
N LYS A 108 -1.05 -4.55 5.44
CA LYS A 108 -1.66 -5.48 6.39
C LYS A 108 -0.62 -6.24 7.23
N LYS A 109 0.51 -6.62 6.62
CA LYS A 109 1.58 -7.36 7.30
C LYS A 109 2.45 -6.48 8.20
N LEU A 110 2.77 -5.27 7.74
CA LEU A 110 3.77 -4.41 8.36
C LEU A 110 3.16 -3.34 9.27
N LEU A 111 1.86 -3.06 9.13
CA LEU A 111 1.11 -2.03 9.86
C LEU A 111 1.88 -0.70 10.01
N PRO A 112 2.37 -0.10 8.90
CA PRO A 112 3.28 1.04 8.98
C PRO A 112 2.64 2.24 9.66
N ARG A 113 3.38 2.90 10.55
CA ARG A 113 2.89 4.02 11.38
C ARG A 113 2.21 5.14 10.59
N TYR A 114 2.70 5.45 9.40
CA TYR A 114 2.18 6.57 8.61
C TYR A 114 1.07 6.18 7.63
N ASN A 115 0.83 4.88 7.38
CA ASN A 115 -0.32 4.44 6.61
C ASN A 115 -1.62 4.62 7.41
N ILE A 116 -2.69 5.00 6.71
CA ILE A 116 -4.04 4.97 7.30
C ILE A 116 -4.53 3.54 7.17
N LEU A 117 -4.68 2.85 8.30
CA LEU A 117 -5.26 1.52 8.34
C LEU A 117 -6.77 1.66 8.26
N LEU A 118 -7.36 1.20 7.16
CA LEU A 118 -8.81 1.10 7.05
C LEU A 118 -9.27 -0.04 7.97
N ARG A 119 -10.21 0.27 8.88
CA ARG A 119 -10.81 -0.71 9.81
C ARG A 119 -11.71 -1.72 9.10
N ASP A 120 -12.21 -1.37 7.92
CA ASP A 120 -13.01 -2.26 7.10
C ASP A 120 -12.15 -3.44 6.64
N ASP A 121 -12.57 -4.65 7.03
CA ASP A 121 -12.04 -5.93 6.59
C ASP A 121 -12.43 -6.27 5.15
N LYS A 122 -12.44 -5.26 4.27
CA LYS A 122 -12.68 -5.41 2.82
C LYS A 122 -11.53 -6.18 2.20
N SER A 123 -11.55 -7.49 2.43
CA SER A 123 -10.76 -8.48 1.73
C SER A 123 -11.00 -8.32 0.23
N PHE A 124 -9.94 -8.48 -0.54
CA PHE A 124 -10.06 -8.51 -1.99
C PHE A 124 -10.96 -9.67 -2.40
N PRO A 125 -11.85 -9.45 -3.38
CA PRO A 125 -12.71 -10.51 -3.86
C PRO A 125 -11.89 -11.60 -4.56
N ALA A 126 -12.44 -12.80 -4.57
CA ALA A 126 -11.87 -14.00 -5.19
C ALA A 126 -12.97 -14.74 -5.96
N ILE A 127 -12.58 -15.72 -6.76
CA ILE A 127 -13.47 -16.73 -7.32
C ILE A 127 -13.38 -17.96 -6.41
N LEU A 128 -14.52 -18.54 -6.05
CA LEU A 128 -14.63 -19.80 -5.34
C LEU A 128 -15.23 -20.84 -6.28
N ILE A 129 -14.55 -21.98 -6.44
CA ILE A 129 -15.12 -23.20 -7.01
C ILE A 129 -15.51 -24.09 -5.83
N THR A 130 -16.80 -24.33 -5.65
CA THR A 130 -17.32 -24.99 -4.44
C THR A 130 -17.03 -26.49 -4.46
N GLY A 131 -16.69 -27.06 -3.30
CA GLY A 131 -16.38 -28.50 -3.15
C GLY A 131 -17.34 -29.22 -2.21
N ASP A 132 -18.51 -28.63 -1.95
CA ASP A 132 -19.54 -29.14 -1.04
C ASP A 132 -20.69 -29.88 -1.75
N HIS A 133 -20.61 -30.01 -3.08
CA HIS A 133 -21.59 -30.71 -3.91
C HIS A 133 -20.90 -31.35 -5.12
N ASP A 134 -21.44 -32.49 -5.58
CA ASP A 134 -21.01 -33.19 -6.81
C ASP A 134 -21.07 -32.32 -8.09
N TYR A 135 -21.79 -31.19 -8.06
CA TYR A 135 -21.87 -30.22 -9.15
C TYR A 135 -21.33 -28.85 -8.67
N PRO A 136 -20.00 -28.64 -8.72
CA PRO A 136 -19.36 -27.41 -8.27
C PRO A 136 -19.98 -26.14 -8.86
N GLN A 137 -20.13 -25.12 -8.03
CA GLN A 137 -20.51 -23.77 -8.47
C GLN A 137 -19.27 -22.89 -8.55
N VAL A 138 -19.23 -22.01 -9.55
CA VAL A 138 -18.21 -20.97 -9.66
C VAL A 138 -18.82 -19.64 -9.22
N LEU A 139 -18.38 -19.14 -8.07
CA LEU A 139 -18.99 -18.02 -7.37
C LEU A 139 -17.99 -16.92 -7.09
N LYS A 140 -18.47 -15.68 -7.01
CA LYS A 140 -17.70 -14.58 -6.41
C LYS A 140 -17.70 -14.75 -4.90
N HIS A 141 -16.51 -14.71 -4.30
CA HIS A 141 -16.30 -14.77 -2.87
C HIS A 141 -15.65 -13.49 -2.34
N ARG A 142 -16.02 -13.08 -1.13
CA ARG A 142 -15.33 -12.06 -0.34
C ARG A 142 -15.39 -12.48 1.14
N GLY A 143 -14.36 -12.14 1.91
CA GLY A 143 -14.29 -12.41 3.34
C GLY A 143 -13.55 -13.70 3.67
N ALA A 144 -13.75 -14.18 4.90
CA ALA A 144 -13.13 -15.40 5.40
C ALA A 144 -13.48 -16.62 4.52
N ARG A 145 -12.49 -17.49 4.28
CA ARG A 145 -12.63 -18.72 3.49
C ARG A 145 -13.30 -19.83 4.31
N LYS A 146 -14.61 -19.68 4.56
CA LYS A 146 -15.39 -20.61 5.40
C LYS A 146 -16.06 -21.75 4.62
N ARG A 147 -16.38 -21.55 3.34
CA ARG A 147 -17.02 -22.56 2.48
C ARG A 147 -15.94 -23.47 1.89
N LYS A 148 -16.20 -24.79 1.84
CA LYS A 148 -15.26 -25.75 1.24
C LYS A 148 -15.17 -25.53 -0.26
N GLY A 149 -13.94 -25.56 -0.79
CA GLY A 149 -13.68 -25.40 -2.21
C GLY A 149 -12.34 -24.71 -2.49
N GLU A 150 -12.09 -24.45 -3.77
CA GLU A 150 -10.87 -23.83 -4.27
C GLU A 150 -11.06 -22.33 -4.49
N TYR A 151 -10.11 -21.54 -4.02
CA TYR A 151 -10.18 -20.08 -4.06
C TYR A 151 -9.11 -19.50 -4.99
N PHE A 152 -9.55 -18.85 -6.08
CA PHE A 152 -8.70 -18.20 -7.08
C PHE A 152 -8.72 -16.68 -6.91
N GLY A 153 -7.54 -16.06 -6.86
CA GLY A 153 -7.38 -14.63 -6.59
C GLY A 153 -6.24 -14.38 -5.58
N PRO A 154 -6.17 -13.20 -4.95
CA PRO A 154 -7.14 -12.11 -4.90
C PRO A 154 -7.23 -11.25 -6.17
N PHE A 155 -8.40 -10.67 -6.43
CA PHE A 155 -8.61 -9.74 -7.53
C PHE A 155 -8.62 -8.29 -7.06
N ALA A 156 -8.05 -7.39 -7.86
CA ALA A 156 -7.98 -5.97 -7.54
C ALA A 156 -9.35 -5.28 -7.36
N SER A 157 -10.42 -5.83 -7.94
CA SER A 157 -11.77 -5.30 -7.81
C SER A 157 -12.84 -6.37 -8.02
N ALA A 158 -14.09 -6.07 -7.60
CA ALA A 158 -15.22 -6.96 -7.86
C ALA A 158 -15.59 -7.00 -9.36
N GLY A 159 -15.33 -5.92 -10.10
CA GLY A 159 -15.52 -5.87 -11.55
C GLY A 159 -14.60 -6.86 -12.26
N ALA A 160 -13.33 -6.95 -11.84
CA ALA A 160 -12.38 -7.92 -12.39
C ALA A 160 -12.85 -9.37 -12.17
N VAL A 161 -13.40 -9.69 -11.00
CA VAL A 161 -14.01 -11.00 -10.73
C VAL A 161 -15.19 -11.27 -11.67
N ASN A 162 -16.12 -10.32 -11.78
CA ASN A 162 -17.30 -10.48 -12.63
C ASN A 162 -16.90 -10.70 -14.10
N GLN A 163 -15.89 -9.99 -14.60
CA GLN A 163 -15.38 -10.17 -15.97
C GLN A 163 -14.78 -11.56 -16.17
N SER A 164 -13.95 -12.04 -15.23
CA SER A 164 -13.39 -13.39 -15.28
C SER A 164 -14.48 -14.46 -15.23
N LEU A 165 -15.48 -14.32 -14.36
CA LEU A 165 -16.63 -15.24 -14.30
C LEU A 165 -17.39 -15.27 -15.62
N ALA A 166 -17.66 -14.12 -16.23
CA ALA A 166 -18.36 -14.05 -17.52
C ALA A 166 -17.57 -14.69 -18.67
N VAL A 167 -16.23 -14.67 -18.62
CA VAL A 167 -15.39 -15.39 -19.59
C VAL A 167 -15.46 -16.89 -19.34
N LEU A 168 -15.29 -17.34 -18.10
CA LEU A 168 -15.35 -18.76 -17.73
C LEU A 168 -16.71 -19.39 -18.08
N GLN A 169 -17.80 -18.70 -17.75
CA GLN A 169 -19.16 -19.15 -18.04
C GLN A 169 -19.40 -19.33 -19.53
N ARG A 170 -18.89 -18.42 -20.38
CA ARG A 170 -19.03 -18.52 -21.84
C ARG A 170 -18.11 -19.58 -22.44
N ALA A 171 -16.86 -19.67 -21.97
CA ALA A 171 -15.87 -20.60 -22.53
C ALA A 171 -16.18 -22.05 -22.19
N PHE A 172 -16.70 -22.31 -20.98
CA PHE A 172 -16.94 -23.67 -20.48
C PHE A 172 -18.43 -24.00 -20.30
N LEU A 173 -19.34 -23.15 -20.79
CA LEU A 173 -20.80 -23.31 -20.69
C LEU A 173 -21.27 -23.60 -19.25
N LEU A 174 -20.63 -22.94 -18.28
CA LEU A 174 -20.92 -23.16 -16.87
C LEU A 174 -22.28 -22.57 -16.49
N ARG A 175 -23.02 -23.30 -15.66
CA ARG A 175 -24.29 -22.83 -15.12
C ARG A 175 -24.12 -21.51 -14.34
N SER A 176 -25.05 -20.59 -14.54
CA SER A 176 -25.13 -19.32 -13.80
C SER A 176 -26.24 -19.31 -12.75
N CYS A 177 -27.09 -20.35 -12.72
CA CYS A 177 -28.22 -20.47 -11.81
C CYS A 177 -27.83 -21.06 -10.45
N THR A 178 -28.61 -20.72 -9.41
CA THR A 178 -28.44 -21.26 -8.05
C THR A 178 -28.97 -22.68 -7.96
N ASP A 179 -28.59 -23.44 -6.93
CA ASP A 179 -29.09 -24.82 -6.75
C ASP A 179 -30.61 -24.87 -6.61
N ALA A 180 -31.23 -23.85 -6.02
CA ALA A 180 -32.69 -23.75 -5.94
C ALA A 180 -33.37 -23.69 -7.32
N VAL A 181 -32.70 -23.12 -8.33
CA VAL A 181 -33.20 -23.06 -9.72
C VAL A 181 -32.82 -24.32 -10.50
N PHE A 182 -31.76 -25.02 -10.11
CA PHE A 182 -31.31 -26.26 -10.74
C PHE A 182 -32.09 -27.50 -10.26
N ALA A 183 -32.59 -27.47 -9.03
CA ALA A 183 -33.33 -28.59 -8.43
C ALA A 183 -34.83 -28.62 -8.80
N ALA A 184 -35.30 -27.64 -9.59
CA ALA A 184 -36.67 -27.55 -10.11
C ALA A 184 -36.72 -28.06 -11.56
#